data_AF-A0A3E3I088-F1
#
_entry.id   AF-A0A3E3I088-F1
#
_cell.length_a   1.000
_cell.length_b   1.000
_cell.length_c   1.000
_cell.angle_alpha   90.00
_cell.angle_beta   90.00
_cell.angle_gamma   90.00
#
_symmetry.space_group_name_H-M   'P 1'
#
loop_
_entity.id
_entity.type
_entity.pdbx_description
1 polymer ?
#
loop_
_entity_poly.entity_id
_entity_poly.type
_entity_poly.pdbx_seq_one_letter_code
_entity_poly.pdbx_strand_id
1 'polypeptide(L)'
;MLYTENNQEKAQEENLRELAQKQREKENEIEKSISMLSQTMSDYMPGIVCWGDSLTAGAGSNGNPYPLVLDNLIQESITKEFNRINSQVLTRAQRLTNIPVINMGVGGENTVTICGRNGSIPFVVSEDMTIPAECQAIQIHIKSSIGIGASPLRQGAAGMDYVIIGGIKGKIEIMQESYTSPEYSYVFTREKPGGSVHIKAGTEIITSGSENYLNYIPIIFIGTNGGYSDYQDLIAQQRGIINHQKGNPKGRFIVVGLHYGKSAEEFEMMEAILKEEYGNQFINLREYLCTNAMKDAGLTPTEKDKKAMANGQTPYSLLSDEVHFNEAGYKVLGELIYKQMEQLGYFSEIKESIEQTISIMK
;
A
#
# COMPACT_ATOMS: atom_id res chain seq x y z
N MET A 1 3.81 -74.67 -10.51
CA MET A 1 3.08 -73.70 -9.67
C MET A 1 4.02 -72.68 -9.03
N LEU A 2 5.05 -73.10 -8.28
CA LEU A 2 6.04 -72.18 -7.66
C LEU A 2 6.81 -71.26 -8.63
N TYR A 3 7.12 -71.70 -9.85
CA TYR A 3 7.87 -70.88 -10.84
C TYR A 3 7.01 -69.77 -11.49
N THR A 4 5.70 -69.99 -11.58
CA THR A 4 4.74 -69.05 -12.18
C THR A 4 4.29 -67.98 -11.18
N GLU A 5 4.18 -68.31 -9.90
CA GLU A 5 3.87 -67.35 -8.81
C GLU A 5 5.00 -66.32 -8.64
N ASN A 6 6.26 -66.77 -8.70
CA ASN A 6 7.45 -65.93 -8.52
C ASN A 6 7.67 -64.92 -9.67
N ASN A 7 7.13 -65.19 -10.86
CA ASN A 7 7.15 -64.26 -12.00
C ASN A 7 6.00 -63.23 -11.92
N GLN A 8 4.87 -63.58 -11.31
CA GLN A 8 3.75 -62.65 -11.10
C GLN A 8 4.07 -61.61 -10.00
N GLU A 9 4.73 -62.03 -8.91
CA GLU A 9 5.20 -61.10 -7.86
C GLU A 9 6.21 -60.09 -8.39
N LYS A 10 7.20 -60.52 -9.19
CA LYS A 10 8.18 -59.60 -9.80
C LYS A 10 7.53 -58.57 -10.73
N ALA A 11 6.57 -58.98 -11.55
CA ALA A 11 5.86 -58.06 -12.44
C ALA A 11 4.99 -57.05 -11.65
N GLN A 12 4.40 -57.46 -10.53
CA GLN A 12 3.68 -56.55 -9.63
C GLN A 12 4.63 -55.55 -8.95
N GLU A 13 5.79 -56.00 -8.46
CA GLU A 13 6.79 -55.10 -7.87
C GLU A 13 7.33 -54.08 -8.87
N GLU A 14 7.60 -54.47 -10.12
CA GLU A 14 8.04 -53.55 -11.16
C GLU A 14 6.96 -52.51 -11.49
N ASN A 15 5.69 -52.91 -11.59
CA ASN A 15 4.58 -52.00 -11.83
C ASN A 15 4.37 -51.01 -10.66
N LEU A 16 4.50 -51.47 -9.42
CA LEU A 16 4.47 -50.62 -8.23
C LEU A 16 5.63 -49.60 -8.21
N ARG A 17 6.84 -50.01 -8.62
CA ARG A 17 8.00 -49.12 -8.72
C ARG A 17 7.81 -48.06 -9.79
N GLU A 18 7.29 -48.45 -10.95
CA GLU A 18 7.01 -47.52 -12.05
C GLU A 18 5.92 -46.52 -11.66
N LEU A 19 4.85 -46.96 -10.99
CA LEU A 19 3.81 -46.09 -10.47
C LEU A 19 4.36 -45.11 -9.43
N ALA A 20 5.18 -45.60 -8.49
CA ALA A 20 5.81 -44.75 -7.48
C ALA A 20 6.81 -43.75 -8.10
N GLN A 21 7.50 -44.11 -9.18
CA GLN A 21 8.37 -43.19 -9.91
C GLN A 21 7.57 -42.09 -10.61
N LYS A 22 6.51 -42.47 -11.35
CA LYS A 22 5.60 -41.51 -12.00
C LYS A 22 4.96 -40.55 -11.00
N GLN A 23 4.59 -41.05 -9.82
CA GLN A 23 4.06 -40.23 -8.74
C GLN A 23 5.10 -39.23 -8.22
N ARG A 24 6.35 -39.66 -7.97
CA ARG A 24 7.44 -38.76 -7.55
C ARG A 24 7.77 -37.70 -8.59
N GLU A 25 7.79 -38.06 -9.87
CA GLU A 25 8.01 -37.12 -10.97
C GLU A 25 6.92 -36.05 -11.01
N LYS A 26 5.65 -36.46 -10.91
CA LYS A 26 4.50 -35.52 -10.83
C LYS A 26 4.57 -34.63 -9.58
N GLU A 27 4.94 -35.17 -8.43
CA GLU A 27 5.13 -34.39 -7.19
C GLU A 27 6.24 -33.33 -7.34
N ASN A 28 7.37 -33.68 -7.94
CA ASN A 28 8.47 -32.75 -8.19
C ASN A 28 8.07 -31.62 -9.16
N GLU A 29 7.30 -31.93 -10.21
CA GLU A 29 6.79 -30.92 -11.15
C GLU A 29 5.80 -29.95 -10.48
N ILE A 30 4.95 -30.47 -9.59
CA ILE A 30 4.04 -29.65 -8.79
C ILE A 30 4.84 -28.71 -7.88
N GLU A 31 5.85 -29.20 -7.16
CA GLU A 31 6.68 -28.37 -6.28
C GLU A 31 7.41 -27.27 -7.03
N LYS A 32 7.96 -27.59 -8.21
CA LYS A 32 8.60 -26.61 -9.09
C LYS A 32 7.61 -25.53 -9.54
N SER A 33 6.38 -25.92 -9.90
CA SER A 33 5.34 -24.99 -10.35
C SER A 33 4.89 -24.05 -9.23
N ILE A 34 4.70 -24.57 -8.01
CA ILE A 34 4.39 -23.76 -6.82
C ILE A 34 5.52 -22.77 -6.52
N SER A 35 6.78 -23.21 -6.63
CA SER A 35 7.93 -22.34 -6.45
C SER A 35 7.98 -21.22 -7.49
N MET A 36 7.67 -21.52 -8.75
CA MET A 36 7.59 -20.50 -9.82
C MET A 36 6.45 -19.52 -9.60
N LEU A 37 5.30 -19.98 -9.11
CA LEU A 37 4.18 -19.13 -8.75
C LEU A 37 4.54 -18.20 -7.59
N SER A 38 5.16 -18.74 -6.54
CA SER A 38 5.66 -17.93 -5.41
C SER A 38 6.64 -16.85 -5.87
N GLN A 39 7.57 -17.20 -6.77
CA GLN A 39 8.52 -16.24 -7.32
C GLN A 39 7.80 -15.17 -8.16
N THR A 40 6.85 -15.57 -9.00
CA THR A 40 6.04 -14.64 -9.80
C THR A 40 5.28 -13.66 -8.91
N MET A 41 4.68 -14.12 -7.81
CA MET A 41 4.01 -13.23 -6.87
C MET A 41 4.99 -12.24 -6.24
N SER A 42 6.17 -12.68 -5.79
CA SER A 42 7.21 -11.80 -5.26
C SER A 42 7.72 -10.77 -6.28
N ASP A 43 7.84 -11.17 -7.55
CA ASP A 43 8.42 -10.35 -8.62
C ASP A 43 7.43 -9.35 -9.23
N TYR A 44 6.12 -9.56 -9.08
CA TYR A 44 5.11 -8.74 -9.76
C TYR A 44 4.08 -8.11 -8.81
N MET A 45 3.85 -8.70 -7.65
CA MET A 45 2.90 -8.20 -6.66
C MET A 45 3.35 -8.59 -5.23
N PRO A 46 4.51 -8.09 -4.78
CA PRO A 46 5.00 -8.37 -3.42
C PRO A 46 4.11 -7.77 -2.33
N GLY A 47 3.32 -6.75 -2.69
CA GLY A 47 2.40 -6.05 -1.81
C GLY A 47 2.07 -4.66 -2.36
N ILE A 48 1.15 -3.99 -1.68
CA ILE A 48 0.68 -2.65 -2.03
C ILE A 48 0.82 -1.77 -0.79
N VAL A 49 1.26 -0.54 -0.98
CA VAL A 49 1.38 0.45 0.10
C VAL A 49 0.62 1.72 -0.28
N CYS A 50 -0.36 2.09 0.54
CA CYS A 50 -1.24 3.23 0.31
C CYS A 50 -0.79 4.44 1.12
N TRP A 51 -0.15 5.42 0.47
CA TRP A 51 0.32 6.65 1.10
C TRP A 51 -0.71 7.75 1.01
N GLY A 52 -1.04 8.36 2.15
CA GLY A 52 -2.01 9.46 2.18
C GLY A 52 -2.27 10.06 3.55
N ASP A 53 -3.29 10.91 3.58
CA ASP A 53 -3.78 11.61 4.76
C ASP A 53 -4.99 10.88 5.40
N SER A 54 -5.95 11.63 5.97
CA SER A 54 -7.19 11.09 6.56
C SER A 54 -8.07 10.34 5.57
N LEU A 55 -8.03 10.67 4.28
CA LEU A 55 -8.77 9.93 3.24
C LEU A 55 -8.16 8.54 3.01
N THR A 56 -6.85 8.38 3.19
CA THR A 56 -6.23 7.05 3.17
C THR A 56 -6.40 6.32 4.49
N ALA A 57 -6.34 7.04 5.61
CA ALA A 57 -6.62 6.47 6.94
C ALA A 57 -8.07 5.94 7.03
N GLY A 58 -8.98 6.55 6.27
CA GLY A 58 -10.40 6.21 6.22
C GLY A 58 -11.21 6.85 7.34
N ALA A 59 -10.91 8.11 7.68
CA ALA A 59 -11.82 8.88 8.53
C ALA A 59 -13.23 8.86 7.91
N GLY A 60 -14.27 8.61 8.71
CA GLY A 60 -15.65 8.45 8.20
C GLY A 60 -16.03 7.06 7.69
N SER A 61 -15.08 6.12 7.58
CA SER A 61 -15.31 4.79 6.99
C SER A 61 -16.07 3.78 7.86
N ASN A 62 -16.28 4.07 9.14
CA ASN A 62 -16.75 3.10 10.13
C ASN A 62 -15.91 1.79 10.18
N GLY A 63 -14.61 1.90 9.91
CA GLY A 63 -13.67 0.76 9.95
C GLY A 63 -13.45 0.08 8.60
N ASN A 64 -14.05 0.59 7.51
CA ASN A 64 -13.91 0.07 6.15
C ASN A 64 -13.19 1.06 5.21
N PRO A 65 -11.91 1.41 5.46
CA PRO A 65 -11.16 2.34 4.61
C PRO A 65 -10.89 1.71 3.22
N TYR A 66 -10.65 2.53 2.19
CA TYR A 66 -10.41 1.98 0.85
C TYR A 66 -9.24 0.96 0.76
N PRO A 67 -8.13 1.08 1.53
CA PRO A 67 -7.08 0.06 1.50
C PRO A 67 -7.58 -1.31 1.96
N LEU A 68 -8.51 -1.37 2.92
CA LEU A 68 -9.11 -2.63 3.37
C LEU A 68 -10.06 -3.20 2.31
N VAL A 69 -10.85 -2.35 1.66
CA VAL A 69 -11.70 -2.76 0.53
C VAL A 69 -10.85 -3.34 -0.60
N LEU A 70 -9.76 -2.67 -0.94
CA LEU A 70 -8.80 -3.12 -1.95
C LEU A 70 -8.15 -4.45 -1.55
N ASP A 71 -7.71 -4.61 -0.30
CA ASP A 71 -7.18 -5.87 0.23
C ASP A 71 -8.17 -7.00 0.00
N ASN A 72 -9.41 -6.84 0.48
CA ASN A 72 -10.45 -7.86 0.35
C ASN A 72 -10.70 -8.26 -1.11
N LEU A 73 -10.77 -7.30 -2.04
CA LEU A 73 -10.98 -7.57 -3.46
C LEU A 73 -9.81 -8.35 -4.08
N ILE A 74 -8.57 -8.00 -3.73
CA ILE A 74 -7.37 -8.71 -4.20
C ILE A 74 -7.35 -10.13 -3.64
N GLN A 75 -7.56 -10.29 -2.34
CA GLN A 75 -7.60 -11.61 -1.70
C GLN A 75 -8.70 -12.48 -2.31
N GLU A 76 -9.90 -11.93 -2.52
CA GLU A 76 -11.02 -12.67 -3.12
C GLU A 76 -10.70 -13.09 -4.57
N SER A 77 -10.19 -12.17 -5.38
CA SER A 77 -9.82 -12.40 -6.78
C SER A 77 -8.75 -13.49 -6.90
N ILE A 78 -7.67 -13.36 -6.13
CA ILE A 78 -6.58 -14.33 -6.12
C ILE A 78 -7.05 -15.68 -5.58
N THR A 79 -7.79 -15.70 -4.47
CA THR A 79 -8.33 -16.93 -3.89
C THR A 79 -9.24 -17.67 -4.87
N LYS A 80 -10.08 -16.97 -5.63
CA LYS A 80 -10.90 -17.58 -6.70
C LYS A 80 -10.04 -18.28 -7.74
N GLU A 81 -8.92 -17.68 -8.15
CA GLU A 81 -7.99 -18.30 -9.08
C GLU A 81 -7.30 -19.53 -8.47
N PHE A 82 -6.86 -19.45 -7.22
CA PHE A 82 -6.24 -20.59 -6.52
C PHE A 82 -7.20 -21.75 -6.26
N ASN A 83 -8.50 -21.50 -6.05
CA ASN A 83 -9.49 -22.56 -5.86
C ASN A 83 -9.68 -23.45 -7.10
N ARG A 84 -9.14 -23.05 -8.25
CA ARG A 84 -9.11 -23.87 -9.47
C ARG A 84 -8.00 -24.93 -9.44
N ILE A 85 -7.04 -24.82 -8.52
CA ILE A 85 -6.02 -25.83 -8.25
C ILE A 85 -6.64 -26.97 -7.41
N ASN A 86 -6.34 -28.23 -7.73
CA ASN A 86 -6.91 -29.39 -7.05
C ASN A 86 -6.62 -29.39 -5.53
N SER A 87 -7.65 -29.73 -4.73
CA SER A 87 -7.70 -29.80 -3.27
C SER A 87 -6.50 -30.44 -2.55
N GLN A 88 -5.79 -31.40 -3.16
CA GLN A 88 -4.64 -32.07 -2.52
C GLN A 88 -3.41 -31.16 -2.36
N VAL A 89 -3.35 -30.04 -3.09
CA VAL A 89 -2.21 -29.10 -3.10
C VAL A 89 -2.59 -27.75 -2.48
N LEU A 90 -3.89 -27.50 -2.24
CA LEU A 90 -4.40 -26.24 -1.66
C LEU A 90 -3.67 -25.87 -0.38
N THR A 91 -3.42 -26.81 0.53
CA THR A 91 -2.77 -26.51 1.83
C THR A 91 -1.33 -26.00 1.72
N ARG A 92 -0.64 -26.28 0.61
CA ARG A 92 0.73 -25.79 0.34
C ARG A 92 0.71 -24.46 -0.42
N ALA A 93 -0.19 -24.31 -1.39
CA ALA A 93 -0.35 -23.10 -2.19
C ALA A 93 -1.08 -21.97 -1.45
N GLN A 94 -1.95 -22.27 -0.49
CA GLN A 94 -2.66 -21.29 0.35
C GLN A 94 -1.73 -20.38 1.16
N ARG A 95 -0.49 -20.81 1.44
CA ARG A 95 0.51 -19.93 2.07
C ARG A 95 1.03 -18.84 1.13
N LEU A 96 0.76 -18.94 -0.17
CA LEU A 96 1.17 -17.97 -1.18
C LEU A 96 0.12 -16.88 -1.41
N THR A 97 -1.12 -17.02 -0.93
CA THR A 97 -2.23 -16.16 -1.40
C THR A 97 -2.30 -14.78 -0.77
N ASN A 98 -1.52 -14.49 0.27
CA ASN A 98 -1.68 -13.25 1.00
C ASN A 98 -0.83 -12.12 0.40
N ILE A 99 -1.43 -11.34 -0.49
CA ILE A 99 -0.82 -10.09 -1.00
C ILE A 99 -1.20 -8.94 -0.06
N PRO A 100 -0.26 -8.41 0.75
CA PRO A 100 -0.61 -7.42 1.76
C PRO A 100 -0.92 -6.07 1.13
N VAL A 101 -1.99 -5.42 1.59
CA VAL A 101 -2.26 -4.00 1.34
C VAL A 101 -2.08 -3.21 2.64
N ILE A 102 -1.11 -2.30 2.64
CA ILE A 102 -0.70 -1.56 3.83
C ILE A 102 -1.29 -0.15 3.80
N ASN A 103 -2.06 0.19 4.83
CA ASN A 103 -2.59 1.53 5.01
C ASN A 103 -1.55 2.44 5.69
N MET A 104 -1.00 3.40 4.94
CA MET A 104 -0.09 4.44 5.45
C MET A 104 -0.76 5.82 5.59
N GLY A 105 -2.07 5.84 5.74
CA GLY A 105 -2.87 7.03 5.97
C GLY A 105 -2.75 7.55 7.40
N VAL A 106 -2.52 8.85 7.55
CA VAL A 106 -2.54 9.53 8.85
C VAL A 106 -3.29 10.86 8.73
N GLY A 107 -4.26 11.08 9.62
CA GLY A 107 -5.11 12.26 9.56
C GLY A 107 -4.36 13.58 9.77
N GLY A 108 -4.76 14.61 9.03
CA GLY A 108 -4.24 15.98 9.15
C GLY A 108 -2.83 16.21 8.60
N GLU A 109 -2.16 15.18 8.08
CA GLU A 109 -0.84 15.33 7.49
C GLU A 109 -0.91 16.00 6.11
N ASN A 110 0.02 16.92 5.88
CA ASN A 110 0.29 17.49 4.56
C ASN A 110 1.22 16.58 3.75
N THR A 111 1.40 16.89 2.47
CA THR A 111 2.23 16.09 1.56
C THR A 111 3.67 15.95 2.02
N VAL A 112 4.28 17.00 2.61
CA VAL A 112 5.66 16.96 3.14
C VAL A 112 5.80 15.97 4.28
N THR A 113 4.84 15.93 5.21
CA THR A 113 4.87 14.98 6.33
C THR A 113 4.73 13.54 5.82
N ILE A 114 3.84 13.31 4.85
CA ILE A 114 3.65 12.00 4.22
C ILE A 114 4.94 11.57 3.49
N CYS A 115 5.57 12.48 2.73
CA CYS A 115 6.85 12.24 2.07
C CYS A 115 7.98 11.98 3.06
N GLY A 116 7.96 12.59 4.25
CA GLY A 116 8.92 12.30 5.31
C GLY A 116 8.76 10.92 5.93
N ARG A 117 7.52 10.46 6.13
CA ARG A 117 7.27 9.07 6.55
C ARG A 117 7.64 8.07 5.45
N ASN A 118 7.45 8.43 4.19
CA ASN A 118 7.87 7.62 3.05
C ASN A 118 9.39 7.62 2.84
N GLY A 119 10.10 8.70 3.20
CA GLY A 119 11.53 8.87 2.93
C GLY A 119 11.86 9.62 1.64
N SER A 120 10.87 9.97 0.81
CA SER A 120 11.09 10.76 -0.41
C SER A 120 11.48 12.22 -0.15
N ILE A 121 11.02 12.78 0.98
CA ILE A 121 11.51 14.04 1.55
C ILE A 121 11.85 13.77 3.01
N PRO A 122 13.06 13.26 3.30
CA PRO A 122 13.37 12.71 4.62
C PRO A 122 13.14 13.71 5.75
N PHE A 123 12.75 13.18 6.92
CA PHE A 123 12.86 13.93 8.16
C PHE A 123 14.34 14.05 8.55
N VAL A 124 14.70 15.17 9.18
CA VAL A 124 16.04 15.41 9.72
C VAL A 124 15.96 15.99 11.12
N VAL A 125 16.98 15.71 11.94
CA VAL A 125 17.14 16.38 13.24
C VAL A 125 17.42 17.86 12.99
N SER A 126 16.70 18.77 13.63
CA SER A 126 16.84 20.20 13.35
C SER A 126 18.02 20.88 14.04
N GLU A 127 18.57 20.26 15.09
CA GLU A 127 19.66 20.78 15.91
C GLU A 127 20.65 19.68 16.30
N ASP A 128 21.84 20.07 16.75
CA ASP A 128 22.81 19.13 17.32
C ASP A 128 22.24 18.53 18.62
N MET A 129 22.36 17.21 18.78
CA MET A 129 21.91 16.51 19.99
C MET A 129 22.86 15.36 20.33
N THR A 130 22.80 14.88 21.57
CA THR A 130 23.54 13.68 22.00
C THR A 130 22.55 12.59 22.38
N ILE A 131 22.64 11.45 21.71
CA ILE A 131 21.91 10.24 22.14
C ILE A 131 22.72 9.59 23.27
N PRO A 132 22.16 9.46 24.50
CA PRO A 132 22.86 8.92 25.66
C PRO A 132 23.11 7.43 25.51
N ALA A 133 24.06 6.87 26.27
CA ALA A 133 24.39 5.44 26.23
C ALA A 133 23.19 4.53 26.54
N GLU A 134 22.43 4.90 27.57
CA GLU A 134 21.27 4.18 28.08
C GLU A 134 20.00 4.45 27.26
N CYS A 135 18.98 3.61 27.43
CA CYS A 135 17.65 3.78 26.81
C CYS A 135 16.82 4.88 27.49
N GLN A 136 17.40 6.08 27.62
CA GLN A 136 16.73 7.25 28.16
C GLN A 136 16.12 8.09 27.04
N ALA A 137 14.89 8.56 27.26
CA ALA A 137 14.22 9.49 26.36
C ALA A 137 14.93 10.86 26.37
N ILE A 138 15.20 11.38 25.18
CA ILE A 138 15.72 12.74 24.97
C ILE A 138 14.76 13.54 24.11
N GLN A 139 14.66 14.85 24.37
CA GLN A 139 13.93 15.73 23.48
C GLN A 139 14.60 15.77 22.10
N ILE A 140 13.79 15.75 21.05
CA ILE A 140 14.24 15.86 19.67
C ILE A 140 13.37 16.88 18.94
N HIS A 141 13.98 17.62 18.01
CA HIS A 141 13.29 18.53 17.12
C HIS A 141 13.45 18.05 15.68
N ILE A 142 12.33 17.98 14.96
CA ILE A 142 12.21 17.34 13.65
C ILE A 142 11.78 18.40 12.63
N LYS A 143 12.39 18.35 11.43
CA LYS A 143 11.94 19.11 10.26
C LYS A 143 12.09 18.26 9.00
N SER A 144 11.46 18.67 7.89
CA SER A 144 11.77 18.07 6.59
C SER A 144 13.15 18.51 6.10
N SER A 145 13.77 17.69 5.24
CA SER A 145 15.05 17.99 4.61
C SER A 145 15.04 19.26 3.75
N ILE A 146 13.86 19.67 3.25
CA ILE A 146 13.65 20.90 2.49
C ILE A 146 13.27 22.11 3.36
N GLY A 147 13.27 21.95 4.68
CA GLY A 147 13.02 23.04 5.62
C GLY A 147 11.55 23.45 5.79
N ILE A 148 10.62 22.78 5.11
CA ILE A 148 9.17 22.95 5.33
C ILE A 148 8.76 22.21 6.60
N GLY A 149 7.86 22.81 7.40
CA GLY A 149 7.34 22.21 8.63
C GLY A 149 6.66 20.87 8.35
N ALA A 150 6.96 19.87 9.19
CA ALA A 150 6.35 18.55 9.14
C ALA A 150 6.03 18.06 10.54
N SER A 151 4.88 17.41 10.70
CA SER A 151 4.31 17.10 12.00
C SER A 151 3.83 15.65 12.05
N PRO A 152 4.75 14.67 12.02
CA PRO A 152 4.38 13.26 12.09
C PRO A 152 3.78 12.92 13.47
N LEU A 153 3.13 11.75 13.56
CA LEU A 153 2.60 11.18 14.81
C LEU A 153 1.40 11.89 15.44
N ARG A 154 0.93 13.02 14.88
CA ARG A 154 -0.17 13.82 15.44
C ARG A 154 -1.45 13.00 15.64
N GLN A 155 -1.82 12.20 14.64
CA GLN A 155 -3.06 11.40 14.63
C GLN A 155 -2.83 9.90 14.39
N GLY A 156 -1.58 9.45 14.33
CA GLY A 156 -1.26 8.07 14.03
C GLY A 156 0.21 7.87 13.68
N ALA A 157 0.69 6.64 13.85
CA ALA A 157 2.10 6.32 13.71
C ALA A 157 2.49 5.70 12.37
N ALA A 158 1.57 5.47 11.43
CA ALA A 158 1.80 4.62 10.26
C ALA A 158 3.14 4.91 9.54
N GLY A 159 4.08 3.95 9.56
CA GLY A 159 5.43 4.12 9.00
C GLY A 159 6.44 4.80 9.92
N MET A 160 6.14 4.95 11.21
CA MET A 160 7.00 5.51 12.26
C MET A 160 7.13 4.56 13.47
N ASP A 161 6.87 3.26 13.28
CA ASP A 161 6.92 2.24 14.35
C ASP A 161 8.29 2.19 15.03
N TYR A 162 9.33 2.43 14.23
CA TYR A 162 10.69 2.69 14.65
C TYR A 162 11.32 3.73 13.73
N VAL A 163 12.43 4.32 14.19
CA VAL A 163 13.31 5.15 13.37
C VAL A 163 14.77 4.77 13.58
N ILE A 164 15.64 5.16 12.65
CA ILE A 164 17.09 5.06 12.76
C ILE A 164 17.67 6.47 12.60
N ILE A 165 18.45 6.91 13.60
CA ILE A 165 19.12 8.22 13.61
C ILE A 165 20.61 7.98 13.82
N GLY A 166 21.44 8.33 12.83
CA GLY A 166 22.89 8.10 12.91
C GLY A 166 23.28 6.64 13.15
N GLY A 167 22.50 5.69 12.59
CA GLY A 167 22.70 4.24 12.78
C GLY A 167 22.12 3.68 14.09
N ILE A 168 21.49 4.51 14.93
CA ILE A 168 20.87 4.05 16.18
C ILE A 168 19.37 3.87 15.98
N LYS A 169 18.91 2.62 16.10
CA LYS A 169 17.49 2.29 16.07
C LYS A 169 16.80 2.68 17.39
N GLY A 170 15.62 3.26 17.30
CA GLY A 170 14.80 3.65 18.43
C GLY A 170 13.38 4.03 18.01
N LYS A 171 12.69 4.73 18.89
CA LYS A 171 11.31 5.19 18.68
C LYS A 171 11.22 6.69 18.93
N ILE A 172 10.41 7.37 18.12
CA ILE A 172 9.97 8.74 18.38
C ILE A 172 8.58 8.69 18.96
N GLU A 173 8.36 9.43 20.04
CA GLU A 173 7.06 9.58 20.68
C GLU A 173 6.70 11.07 20.73
N ILE A 174 5.43 11.37 20.45
CA ILE A 174 4.90 12.73 20.52
C ILE A 174 4.30 13.00 21.90
N MET A 175 4.63 14.16 22.45
CA MET A 175 4.06 14.70 23.67
C MET A 175 3.11 15.82 23.29
N GLN A 176 1.81 15.57 23.41
CA GLN A 176 0.73 16.50 23.05
C GLN A 176 -0.49 16.25 23.95
N GLU A 177 -1.27 17.29 24.26
CA GLU A 177 -2.55 17.11 24.97
C GLU A 177 -3.63 16.51 24.07
N SER A 178 -3.67 16.95 22.81
CA SER A 178 -4.56 16.44 21.78
C SER A 178 -3.91 16.63 20.40
N TYR A 179 -4.45 15.95 19.39
CA TYR A 179 -4.01 16.10 18.01
C TYR A 179 -4.30 17.47 17.39
N THR A 180 -5.13 18.30 18.03
CA THR A 180 -5.41 19.69 17.64
C THR A 180 -4.62 20.72 18.45
N SER A 181 -3.90 20.30 19.49
CA SER A 181 -3.11 21.21 20.33
C SER A 181 -2.04 21.94 19.50
N PRO A 182 -1.94 23.27 19.58
CA PRO A 182 -0.87 24.00 18.89
C PRO A 182 0.52 23.62 19.45
N GLU A 183 0.59 23.31 20.75
CA GLU A 183 1.83 22.95 21.43
C GLU A 183 2.00 21.43 21.47
N TYR A 184 3.19 20.98 21.06
CA TYR A 184 3.65 19.60 21.17
C TYR A 184 5.17 19.52 21.07
N SER A 185 5.73 18.41 21.54
CA SER A 185 7.15 18.11 21.41
C SER A 185 7.36 16.64 21.05
N TYR A 186 8.58 16.29 20.67
CA TYR A 186 8.97 14.92 20.39
C TYR A 186 10.07 14.47 21.34
N VAL A 187 10.04 13.20 21.70
CA VAL A 187 11.16 12.52 22.35
C VAL A 187 11.63 11.35 21.52
N PHE A 188 12.93 11.09 21.53
CA PHE A 188 13.54 9.89 20.97
C PHE A 188 14.09 9.02 22.09
N THR A 189 13.82 7.71 22.02
CA THR A 189 14.40 6.71 22.90
C THR A 189 15.04 5.61 22.07
N ARG A 190 16.34 5.34 22.29
CA ARG A 190 17.03 4.22 21.64
C ARG A 190 16.49 2.87 22.13
N GLU A 191 16.49 1.86 21.26
CA GLU A 191 15.92 0.54 21.57
C GLU A 191 16.82 -0.28 22.52
N LYS A 192 18.15 -0.17 22.36
CA LYS A 192 19.14 -0.95 23.12
C LYS A 192 20.26 -0.04 23.66
N PRO A 193 20.83 -0.33 24.85
CA PRO A 193 21.99 0.39 25.34
C PRO A 193 23.19 0.28 24.39
N GLY A 194 24.07 1.28 24.42
CA GLY A 194 25.25 1.35 23.56
C GLY A 194 26.15 2.53 23.90
N GLY A 195 26.99 2.98 22.96
CA GLY A 195 27.80 4.19 23.16
C GLY A 195 26.95 5.47 23.12
N SER A 196 27.40 6.51 23.82
CA SER A 196 26.87 7.86 23.59
C SER A 196 27.34 8.36 22.22
N VAL A 197 26.42 8.96 21.45
CA VAL A 197 26.70 9.40 20.08
C VAL A 197 26.22 10.83 19.89
N HIS A 198 27.11 11.70 19.39
CA HIS A 198 26.77 13.05 18.96
C HIS A 198 26.15 13.01 17.57
N ILE A 199 24.96 13.57 17.44
CA ILE A 199 24.19 13.68 16.20
C ILE A 199 24.18 15.14 15.76
N LYS A 200 24.51 15.38 14.50
CA LYS A 200 24.53 16.72 13.92
C LYS A 200 23.15 17.13 13.41
N ALA A 201 22.84 18.42 13.49
CA ALA A 201 21.71 18.99 12.77
C ALA A 201 21.77 18.59 11.28
N GLY A 202 20.63 18.21 10.71
CA GLY A 202 20.53 17.69 9.34
C GLY A 202 20.75 16.18 9.22
N THR A 203 21.09 15.47 10.30
CA THR A 203 21.14 14.00 10.27
C THR A 203 19.75 13.45 9.95
N GLU A 204 19.67 12.56 8.96
CA GLU A 204 18.43 11.92 8.54
C GLU A 204 17.83 11.05 9.66
N ILE A 205 16.51 11.10 9.74
CA ILE A 205 15.68 10.22 10.55
C ILE A 205 15.03 9.23 9.59
N ILE A 206 15.63 8.04 9.46
CA ILE A 206 15.12 6.98 8.60
C ILE A 206 13.95 6.32 9.31
N THR A 207 12.77 6.30 8.70
CA THR A 207 11.53 5.80 9.29
C THR A 207 11.29 4.32 8.93
N SER A 208 10.49 3.60 9.71
CA SER A 208 10.08 2.23 9.33
C SER A 208 9.36 2.20 7.97
N GLY A 209 8.58 3.24 7.67
CA GLY A 209 7.89 3.42 6.39
C GLY A 209 8.83 3.62 5.20
N SER A 210 10.02 4.18 5.44
CA SER A 210 11.04 4.41 4.41
C SER A 210 11.75 3.13 3.97
N GLU A 211 11.84 2.10 4.81
CA GLU A 211 12.61 0.88 4.51
C GLU A 211 11.73 -0.35 4.22
N ASN A 212 10.60 -0.51 4.91
CA ASN A 212 9.88 -1.79 4.94
C ASN A 212 9.11 -2.12 3.65
N TYR A 213 8.82 -1.14 2.79
CA TYR A 213 7.89 -1.28 1.65
C TYR A 213 8.50 -0.84 0.31
N LEU A 214 9.83 -0.83 0.22
CA LEU A 214 10.56 -0.35 -0.96
C LEU A 214 10.23 -1.11 -2.24
N ASN A 215 9.76 -2.36 -2.13
CA ASN A 215 9.36 -3.20 -3.25
C ASN A 215 7.84 -3.22 -3.51
N TYR A 216 7.02 -2.57 -2.68
CA TYR A 216 5.57 -2.60 -2.84
C TYR A 216 5.13 -1.61 -3.91
N ILE A 217 3.99 -1.90 -4.54
CA ILE A 217 3.34 -0.99 -5.49
C ILE A 217 2.72 0.16 -4.70
N PRO A 218 3.11 1.43 -4.95
CA PRO A 218 2.54 2.55 -4.24
C PRO A 218 1.19 2.98 -4.84
N ILE A 219 0.21 3.18 -3.96
CA ILE A 219 -0.97 3.99 -4.24
C ILE A 219 -0.78 5.32 -3.52
N ILE A 220 -0.88 6.41 -4.26
CA ILE A 220 -0.53 7.75 -3.77
C ILE A 220 -1.78 8.62 -3.80
N PHE A 221 -2.28 8.94 -2.61
CA PHE A 221 -3.45 9.81 -2.44
C PHE A 221 -3.12 10.92 -1.42
N ILE A 222 -2.39 11.92 -1.90
CA ILE A 222 -1.84 13.02 -1.10
C ILE A 222 -2.29 14.38 -1.69
N GLY A 223 -2.39 15.40 -0.84
CA GLY A 223 -2.60 16.79 -1.28
C GLY A 223 -3.76 17.52 -0.62
N THR A 224 -4.67 16.82 0.06
CA THR A 224 -5.87 17.43 0.66
C THR A 224 -5.52 18.54 1.67
N ASN A 225 -4.50 18.29 2.50
CA ASN A 225 -4.03 19.24 3.53
C ASN A 225 -2.91 20.18 3.04
N GLY A 226 -2.72 20.32 1.72
CA GLY A 226 -1.65 21.15 1.16
C GLY A 226 -0.25 20.59 1.41
N GLY A 227 0.73 21.48 1.60
CA GLY A 227 2.16 21.12 1.70
C GLY A 227 2.93 21.24 0.38
N TYR A 228 2.30 21.83 -0.63
CA TYR A 228 2.92 22.09 -1.94
C TYR A 228 2.62 23.53 -2.38
N SER A 229 3.53 24.16 -3.11
CA SER A 229 3.36 25.54 -3.60
C SER A 229 2.50 25.64 -4.86
N ASP A 230 2.58 24.63 -5.72
CA ASP A 230 1.85 24.52 -6.99
C ASP A 230 1.74 23.05 -7.42
N TYR A 231 1.09 22.80 -8.57
CA TYR A 231 0.87 21.43 -9.04
C TYR A 231 2.16 20.73 -9.52
N GLN A 232 3.21 21.47 -9.89
CA GLN A 232 4.49 20.88 -10.24
C GLN A 232 5.24 20.42 -8.98
N ASP A 233 5.15 21.18 -7.88
CA ASP A 233 5.65 20.75 -6.58
C ASP A 233 4.89 19.50 -6.07
N LEU A 234 3.56 19.48 -6.20
CA LEU A 234 2.78 18.26 -5.89
C LEU A 234 3.23 17.05 -6.72
N ILE A 235 3.45 17.23 -8.03
CA ILE A 235 3.96 16.17 -8.91
C ILE A 235 5.37 15.74 -8.48
N ALA A 236 6.26 16.68 -8.16
CA ALA A 236 7.61 16.36 -7.70
C ALA A 236 7.57 15.50 -6.42
N GLN A 237 6.66 15.79 -5.50
CA GLN A 237 6.47 15.03 -4.26
C GLN A 237 5.89 13.63 -4.53
N GLN A 238 4.89 13.52 -5.40
CA GLN A 238 4.33 12.22 -5.85
C GLN A 238 5.40 11.36 -6.56
N ARG A 239 6.18 11.94 -7.48
CA ARG A 239 7.31 11.27 -8.13
C ARG A 239 8.40 10.90 -7.14
N GLY A 240 8.61 11.73 -6.11
CA GLY A 240 9.50 11.42 -5.00
C GLY A 240 9.12 10.09 -4.34
N ILE A 241 7.83 9.91 -4.02
CA ILE A 241 7.32 8.64 -3.48
C ILE A 241 7.60 7.51 -4.47
N ILE A 242 7.16 7.62 -5.73
CA ILE A 242 7.36 6.60 -6.78
C ILE A 242 8.84 6.18 -6.88
N ASN A 243 9.75 7.16 -6.94
CA ASN A 243 11.20 6.93 -7.06
C ASN A 243 11.81 6.33 -5.80
N HIS A 244 11.21 6.56 -4.63
CA HIS A 244 11.66 5.97 -3.38
C HIS A 244 11.34 4.47 -3.32
N GLN A 245 10.28 3.99 -3.99
CA GLN A 245 9.98 2.56 -4.11
C GLN A 245 10.90 1.86 -5.14
N LYS A 246 12.21 1.84 -4.87
CA LYS A 246 13.26 1.34 -5.79
C LYS A 246 13.17 -0.15 -6.15
N GLY A 247 12.47 -0.95 -5.35
CA GLY A 247 12.26 -2.38 -5.59
C GLY A 247 10.92 -2.70 -6.25
N ASN A 248 10.11 -1.68 -6.54
CA ASN A 248 8.75 -1.84 -7.05
C ASN A 248 8.75 -2.45 -8.47
N PRO A 249 7.96 -3.50 -8.71
CA PRO A 249 7.97 -4.19 -9.98
C PRO A 249 7.45 -3.33 -11.14
N LYS A 250 8.19 -3.37 -12.26
CA LYS A 250 7.78 -2.79 -13.55
C LYS A 250 7.35 -1.30 -13.50
N GLY A 251 7.79 -0.55 -12.49
CA GLY A 251 7.41 0.86 -12.32
C GLY A 251 5.90 1.06 -12.15
N ARG A 252 5.20 0.10 -11.55
CA ARG A 252 3.75 0.12 -11.31
C ARG A 252 3.40 1.10 -10.19
N PHE A 253 2.45 2.00 -10.39
CA PHE A 253 1.92 2.85 -9.33
C PHE A 253 0.52 3.33 -9.68
N ILE A 254 -0.21 3.84 -8.69
CA ILE A 254 -1.48 4.55 -8.92
C ILE A 254 -1.43 5.89 -8.20
N VAL A 255 -1.78 6.97 -8.90
CA VAL A 255 -2.01 8.30 -8.31
C VAL A 255 -3.50 8.56 -8.29
N VAL A 256 -4.05 8.88 -7.13
CA VAL A 256 -5.48 9.19 -6.95
C VAL A 256 -5.64 10.71 -6.86
N GLY A 257 -6.45 11.28 -7.74
CA GLY A 257 -6.75 12.72 -7.76
C GLY A 257 -7.55 13.19 -6.55
N LEU A 258 -7.41 14.48 -6.23
CA LEU A 258 -8.18 15.11 -5.16
C LEU A 258 -9.65 15.29 -5.56
N HIS A 259 -10.55 15.37 -4.56
CA HIS A 259 -11.98 15.59 -4.78
C HIS A 259 -12.57 16.76 -3.97
N TYR A 260 -11.80 17.34 -3.05
CA TYR A 260 -12.23 18.39 -2.13
C TYR A 260 -11.31 19.63 -2.16
N GLY A 261 -11.85 20.78 -1.74
CA GLY A 261 -11.06 21.97 -1.39
C GLY A 261 -10.66 22.86 -2.55
N LYS A 262 -11.30 22.72 -3.73
CA LYS A 262 -11.02 23.52 -4.94
C LYS A 262 -12.30 23.88 -5.69
N SER A 263 -12.23 24.94 -6.51
CA SER A 263 -13.26 25.23 -7.52
C SER A 263 -13.21 24.21 -8.67
N ALA A 264 -14.27 24.15 -9.48
CA ALA A 264 -14.33 23.26 -10.64
C ALA A 264 -13.21 23.56 -11.65
N GLU A 265 -12.89 24.83 -11.89
CA GLU A 265 -11.81 25.26 -12.80
C GLU A 265 -10.43 24.83 -12.30
N GLU A 266 -10.15 24.99 -11.02
CA GLU A 266 -8.90 24.52 -10.40
C GLU A 266 -8.77 22.99 -10.48
N PHE A 267 -9.87 22.25 -10.31
CA PHE A 267 -9.88 20.80 -10.50
C PHE A 267 -9.59 20.41 -11.93
N GLU A 268 -10.28 21.00 -12.91
CA GLU A 268 -10.06 20.69 -14.32
C GLU A 268 -8.61 20.96 -14.74
N MET A 269 -8.02 22.05 -14.28
CA MET A 269 -6.60 22.36 -14.50
C MET A 269 -5.68 21.32 -13.86
N MET A 270 -5.88 20.99 -12.59
CA MET A 270 -5.10 19.96 -11.89
C MET A 270 -5.21 18.59 -12.57
N GLU A 271 -6.44 18.18 -12.91
CA GLU A 271 -6.75 16.88 -13.53
C GLU A 271 -6.09 16.76 -14.90
N ALA A 272 -6.11 17.83 -15.71
CA ALA A 272 -5.43 17.85 -17.00
C ALA A 272 -3.92 17.63 -16.84
N ILE A 273 -3.28 18.34 -15.90
CA ILE A 273 -1.83 18.24 -15.64
C ILE A 273 -1.46 16.84 -15.11
N LEU A 274 -2.21 16.31 -14.14
CA LEU A 274 -1.92 14.98 -13.58
C LEU A 274 -2.17 13.87 -14.59
N LYS A 275 -3.18 14.03 -15.46
CA LYS A 275 -3.46 13.09 -16.56
C LYS A 275 -2.36 13.14 -17.63
N GLU A 276 -1.82 14.32 -17.94
CA GLU A 276 -0.67 14.46 -18.83
C GLU A 276 0.58 13.77 -18.25
N GLU A 277 0.84 13.95 -16.96
CA GLU A 277 2.02 13.39 -16.28
C GLU A 277 1.97 11.86 -16.14
N TYR A 278 0.83 11.31 -15.70
CA TYR A 278 0.76 9.90 -15.28
C TYR A 278 -0.06 9.01 -16.22
N GLY A 279 -0.79 9.59 -17.18
CA GLY A 279 -1.64 8.85 -18.10
C GLY A 279 -2.61 7.91 -17.38
N ASN A 280 -2.60 6.63 -17.77
CA ASN A 280 -3.52 5.62 -17.21
C ASN A 280 -3.18 5.20 -15.77
N GLN A 281 -2.07 5.65 -15.19
CA GLN A 281 -1.75 5.42 -13.77
C GLN A 281 -2.38 6.48 -12.86
N PHE A 282 -3.00 7.52 -13.43
CA PHE A 282 -3.79 8.49 -12.70
C PHE A 282 -5.28 8.15 -12.72
N ILE A 283 -5.91 8.20 -11.56
CA ILE A 283 -7.35 8.10 -11.37
C ILE A 283 -7.91 9.51 -11.16
N ASN A 284 -8.73 9.97 -12.10
CA ASN A 284 -9.53 11.19 -11.91
C ASN A 284 -10.71 10.90 -10.97
N LEU A 285 -10.45 10.95 -9.67
CA LEU A 285 -11.43 10.57 -8.64
C LEU A 285 -12.66 11.48 -8.64
N ARG A 286 -12.48 12.80 -8.73
CA ARG A 286 -13.60 13.75 -8.73
C ARG A 286 -14.55 13.51 -9.91
N GLU A 287 -14.00 13.32 -11.11
CA GLU A 287 -14.79 13.00 -12.30
C GLU A 287 -15.60 11.70 -12.10
N TYR A 288 -14.98 10.65 -11.56
CA TYR A 288 -15.67 9.40 -11.23
C TYR A 288 -16.79 9.60 -10.20
N LEU A 289 -16.52 10.35 -9.13
CA LEU A 289 -17.50 10.65 -8.07
C LEU A 289 -18.71 11.42 -8.61
N CYS A 290 -18.50 12.34 -9.54
CA CYS A 290 -19.56 13.16 -10.14
C CYS A 290 -20.37 12.41 -11.21
N THR A 291 -19.96 11.22 -11.63
CA THR A 291 -20.57 10.51 -12.77
C THR A 291 -21.05 9.10 -12.40
N ASN A 292 -20.15 8.21 -12.02
CA ASN A 292 -20.42 6.77 -11.92
C ASN A 292 -20.54 6.27 -10.48
N ALA A 293 -19.91 6.94 -9.51
CA ALA A 293 -19.80 6.43 -8.15
C ALA A 293 -21.14 6.15 -7.46
N MET A 294 -22.16 6.99 -7.64
CA MET A 294 -23.49 6.75 -7.04
C MET A 294 -24.12 5.46 -7.58
N LYS A 295 -24.00 5.22 -8.88
CA LYS A 295 -24.52 4.02 -9.51
C LYS A 295 -23.76 2.78 -9.03
N ASP A 296 -22.43 2.86 -8.99
CA ASP A 296 -21.58 1.75 -8.54
C ASP A 296 -21.78 1.45 -7.03
N ALA A 297 -22.13 2.47 -6.24
CA ALA A 297 -22.55 2.32 -4.84
C ALA A 297 -23.97 1.73 -4.69
N GLY A 298 -24.74 1.55 -5.77
CA GLY A 298 -26.14 1.12 -5.71
C GLY A 298 -27.09 2.18 -5.15
N LEU A 299 -26.71 3.46 -5.21
CA LEU A 299 -27.46 4.58 -4.65
C LEU A 299 -28.18 5.36 -5.76
N THR A 300 -29.38 5.85 -5.43
CA THR A 300 -30.09 6.80 -6.29
C THR A 300 -29.75 8.24 -5.86
N PRO A 301 -29.24 9.12 -6.76
CA PRO A 301 -28.91 10.49 -6.41
C PRO A 301 -30.12 11.30 -5.92
N THR A 302 -29.99 11.95 -4.77
CA THR A 302 -30.94 12.96 -4.29
C THR A 302 -30.83 14.24 -5.11
N GLU A 303 -31.78 15.17 -4.97
CA GLU A 303 -31.65 16.51 -5.59
C GLU A 303 -30.42 17.29 -5.08
N LYS A 304 -29.99 17.05 -3.83
CA LYS A 304 -28.76 17.64 -3.30
C LYS A 304 -27.52 17.05 -3.98
N ASP A 305 -27.50 15.75 -4.19
CA ASP A 305 -26.42 15.07 -4.91
C ASP A 305 -26.33 15.53 -6.36
N LYS A 306 -27.46 15.60 -7.07
CA LYS A 306 -27.50 16.07 -8.46
C LYS A 306 -26.93 17.48 -8.61
N LYS A 307 -27.26 18.39 -7.67
CA LYS A 307 -26.69 19.75 -7.63
C LYS A 307 -25.19 19.74 -7.37
N ALA A 308 -24.72 18.91 -6.43
CA ALA A 308 -23.30 18.77 -6.17
C ALA A 308 -22.55 18.25 -7.41
N MET A 309 -23.03 17.16 -8.00
CA MET A 309 -22.47 16.54 -9.22
C MET A 309 -22.44 17.52 -10.40
N ALA A 310 -23.51 18.30 -10.59
CA ALA A 310 -23.57 19.32 -11.64
C ALA A 310 -22.55 20.45 -11.45
N ASN A 311 -22.15 20.72 -10.21
CA ASN A 311 -21.10 21.67 -9.87
C ASN A 311 -19.71 21.02 -9.77
N GLY A 312 -19.57 19.76 -10.20
CA GLY A 312 -18.31 19.03 -10.13
C GLY A 312 -17.88 18.64 -8.71
N GLN A 313 -18.82 18.63 -7.75
CA GLN A 313 -18.57 18.26 -6.36
C GLN A 313 -19.00 16.82 -6.09
N THR A 314 -18.36 16.22 -5.09
CA THR A 314 -18.71 14.87 -4.62
C THR A 314 -20.17 14.83 -4.13
N PRO A 315 -20.96 13.82 -4.51
CA PRO A 315 -22.30 13.58 -3.97
C PRO A 315 -22.27 13.49 -2.44
N TYR A 316 -23.17 14.20 -1.76
CA TYR A 316 -23.27 14.17 -0.30
C TYR A 316 -23.63 12.79 0.24
N SER A 317 -24.36 11.99 -0.53
CA SER A 317 -24.68 10.60 -0.18
C SER A 317 -23.45 9.68 -0.10
N LEU A 318 -22.28 10.10 -0.58
CA LEU A 318 -21.00 9.37 -0.47
C LEU A 318 -20.08 9.92 0.63
N LEU A 319 -20.49 10.98 1.32
CA LEU A 319 -19.70 11.65 2.34
C LEU A 319 -20.24 11.40 3.75
N SER A 320 -19.34 11.36 4.74
CA SER A 320 -19.69 11.38 6.16
C SER A 320 -19.67 12.80 6.72
N ASP A 321 -18.84 13.67 6.17
CA ASP A 321 -18.80 15.11 6.45
C ASP A 321 -18.56 15.90 5.14
N GLU A 322 -17.90 17.06 5.18
CA GLU A 322 -17.65 17.85 3.95
C GLU A 322 -16.49 17.30 3.11
N VAL A 323 -15.58 16.52 3.71
CA VAL A 323 -14.33 16.06 3.11
C VAL A 323 -14.30 14.54 3.02
N HIS A 324 -14.62 13.86 4.13
CA HIS A 324 -14.41 12.44 4.28
C HIS A 324 -15.56 11.64 3.69
N PHE A 325 -15.20 10.52 3.05
CA PHE A 325 -16.19 9.57 2.56
C PHE A 325 -16.87 8.84 3.70
N ASN A 326 -18.12 8.43 3.48
CA ASN A 326 -18.73 7.40 4.29
C ASN A 326 -18.31 6.01 3.78
N GLU A 327 -18.84 4.96 4.40
CA GLU A 327 -18.55 3.57 4.01
C GLU A 327 -18.80 3.30 2.51
N ALA A 328 -19.89 3.81 1.94
CA ALA A 328 -20.20 3.62 0.52
C ALA A 328 -19.19 4.32 -0.39
N GLY A 329 -18.76 5.54 -0.02
CA GLY A 329 -17.73 6.28 -0.74
C GLY A 329 -16.36 5.59 -0.72
N TYR A 330 -15.94 5.05 0.43
CA TYR A 330 -14.68 4.28 0.51
C TYR A 330 -14.75 2.95 -0.23
N LYS A 331 -15.92 2.29 -0.22
CA LYS A 331 -16.15 1.07 -1.00
C LYS A 331 -15.92 1.31 -2.49
N VAL A 332 -16.58 2.31 -3.07
CA VAL A 332 -16.42 2.60 -4.51
C VAL A 332 -15.02 3.11 -4.86
N LEU A 333 -14.33 3.79 -3.95
CA LEU A 333 -12.92 4.16 -4.15
C LEU A 333 -12.01 2.92 -4.22
N GLY A 334 -12.18 1.97 -3.29
CA GLY A 334 -11.42 0.71 -3.31
C GLY A 334 -11.68 -0.11 -4.57
N GLU A 335 -12.94 -0.21 -4.99
CA GLU A 335 -13.36 -0.89 -6.22
C GLU A 335 -12.79 -0.20 -7.48
N LEU A 336 -12.79 1.14 -7.51
CA LEU A 336 -12.22 1.92 -8.61
C LEU A 336 -10.71 1.66 -8.76
N ILE A 337 -9.98 1.68 -7.65
CA ILE A 337 -8.53 1.42 -7.66
C ILE A 337 -8.26 -0.01 -8.13
N TYR A 338 -8.98 -1.01 -7.58
CA TYR A 338 -8.85 -2.40 -8.00
C TYR A 338 -9.10 -2.57 -9.50
N LYS A 339 -10.16 -1.94 -10.03
CA LYS A 339 -10.49 -1.96 -11.46
C LYS A 339 -9.39 -1.31 -12.30
N GLN A 340 -8.81 -0.20 -11.85
CA GLN A 340 -7.68 0.45 -12.54
C GLN A 340 -6.47 -0.49 -12.61
N MET A 341 -6.15 -1.16 -11.51
CA MET A 341 -5.07 -2.15 -11.47
C MET A 341 -5.31 -3.34 -12.41
N GLU A 342 -6.55 -3.86 -12.50
CA GLU A 342 -6.90 -4.89 -13.47
C GLU A 342 -6.74 -4.40 -14.91
N GLN A 343 -7.20 -3.19 -15.24
CA GLN A 343 -7.07 -2.61 -16.58
C GLN A 343 -5.61 -2.41 -16.99
N LEU A 344 -4.73 -2.09 -16.04
CA LEU A 344 -3.30 -1.96 -16.24
C LEU A 344 -2.56 -3.31 -16.26
N GLY A 345 -3.27 -4.43 -16.05
CA GLY A 345 -2.69 -5.78 -16.09
C GLY A 345 -1.81 -6.11 -14.89
N TYR A 346 -2.02 -5.49 -13.73
CA TYR A 346 -1.14 -5.71 -12.56
C TYR A 346 -1.20 -7.15 -12.02
N PHE A 347 -2.28 -7.87 -12.31
CA PHE A 347 -2.50 -9.25 -11.91
C PHE A 347 -2.20 -10.27 -13.02
N SER A 348 -1.79 -9.83 -14.21
CA SER A 348 -1.71 -10.68 -15.40
C SER A 348 -0.69 -11.81 -15.25
N GLU A 349 0.51 -11.52 -14.75
CA GLU A 349 1.56 -12.54 -14.59
C GLU A 349 1.17 -13.59 -13.55
N ILE A 350 0.47 -13.18 -12.48
CA ILE A 350 -0.04 -14.10 -11.47
C ILE A 350 -1.10 -15.01 -12.07
N LYS A 351 -2.09 -14.45 -12.77
CA LYS A 351 -3.14 -15.23 -13.43
C LYS A 351 -2.54 -16.22 -14.42
N GLU A 352 -1.57 -15.81 -15.24
CA GLU A 352 -0.87 -16.70 -16.18
C GLU A 352 -0.10 -17.82 -15.45
N SER A 353 0.62 -17.50 -14.38
CA SER A 353 1.37 -18.48 -13.60
C SER A 353 0.46 -19.50 -12.90
N ILE A 354 -0.72 -19.07 -12.44
CA ILE A 354 -1.75 -19.96 -11.91
C ILE A 354 -2.27 -20.90 -13.00
N GLU A 355 -2.56 -20.41 -14.22
CA GLU A 355 -3.01 -21.26 -15.34
C GLU A 355 -1.97 -22.33 -15.71
N GLN A 356 -0.69 -21.95 -15.78
CA GLN A 356 0.40 -22.89 -16.03
C GLN A 356 0.45 -23.97 -14.94
N THR A 357 0.30 -23.57 -13.68
CA THR A 357 0.25 -24.46 -12.53
C THR A 357 -0.94 -25.45 -12.63
N ILE A 358 -2.12 -24.96 -13.00
CA ILE A 358 -3.32 -25.79 -13.22
C ILE A 358 -3.09 -26.80 -14.35
N SER A 359 -2.43 -26.38 -15.44
CA SER A 359 -2.16 -27.26 -16.59
C SER A 359 -1.23 -28.42 -16.26
N ILE A 360 -0.25 -28.23 -15.38
CA ILE A 360 0.67 -29.29 -14.94
C ILE A 360 -0.02 -30.29 -13.99
N MET A 361 -1.07 -29.83 -13.30
CA MET A 361 -1.79 -30.64 -12.31
C MET A 361 -2.85 -31.56 -12.91
N LYS A 362 -3.44 -31.18 -14.06
CA LYS A 362 -4.32 -32.04 -14.87
C LYS A 362 -3.52 -33.19 -15.45
#